data_AF-A0A1Z9F5I2-F1
#
_entry.id   AF-A0A1Z9F5I2-F1
#
_cell.length_a   1.000
_cell.length_b   1.000
_cell.length_c   1.000
_cell.angle_alpha   90.00
_cell.angle_beta   90.00
_cell.angle_gamma   90.00
#
_symmetry.space_group_name_H-M   'P 1'
#
loop_
_entity.id
_entity.type
_entity.pdbx_description
1 polymer ?
#
loop_
_entity_poly.entity_id
_entity_poly.type
_entity_poly.pdbx_seq_one_letter_code
_entity_poly.pdbx_strand_id
1 'polypeptide(L)' 'MSLTNSKTMENLKAAFSGESQANRRYLYFASKADVEGFNDAAAVFRSTAEGETGHAFGHLEFLAEVGDPATGEPI' A
#
# COMPACT_ATOMS: atom_id res chain seq x y z
N MET A 1 -1.00 19.28 -16.40
CA MET A 1 -0.09 18.27 -17.00
C MET A 1 -0.82 16.94 -16.98
N SER A 2 -0.69 16.11 -18.01
CA SER A 2 -1.33 14.77 -18.03
C SER A 2 -0.49 13.77 -17.23
N LEU A 3 -1.14 12.92 -16.43
CA LEU A 3 -0.51 11.79 -15.73
C LEU A 3 -0.10 10.67 -16.69
N THR A 4 -0.82 10.49 -17.80
CA THR A 4 -0.58 9.42 -18.77
C THR A 4 0.85 9.45 -19.32
N ASN A 5 1.54 8.31 -19.30
CA ASN A 5 2.93 8.14 -19.78
C ASN A 5 3.96 9.07 -19.10
N SER A 6 3.65 9.60 -17.91
CA SER A 6 4.56 10.43 -17.15
C SER A 6 5.43 9.61 -16.20
N LYS A 7 6.59 10.15 -15.81
CA LYS A 7 7.40 9.55 -14.75
C LYS A 7 6.66 9.49 -13.40
N THR A 8 5.80 10.46 -13.15
CA THR A 8 4.95 10.50 -11.95
C THR A 8 3.99 9.31 -11.90
N MET A 9 3.38 8.93 -13.03
CA MET A 9 2.51 7.74 -13.09
C MET A 9 3.30 6.46 -12.75
N GLU A 10 4.50 6.29 -13.32
CA GLU A 10 5.35 5.13 -12.96
C GLU A 10 5.68 5.11 -11.47
N ASN A 11 6.03 6.26 -10.91
CA ASN A 11 6.35 6.38 -9.49
C ASN A 11 5.14 6.07 -8.60
N LEU A 12 3.93 6.52 -8.98
CA LEU A 12 2.70 6.20 -8.26
C LEU A 12 2.39 4.70 -8.30
N LYS A 13 2.57 4.04 -9.45
CA LYS A 13 2.42 2.58 -9.56
C LYS A 13 3.42 1.83 -8.68
N ALA A 14 4.68 2.28 -8.67
CA ALA A 14 5.72 1.71 -7.83
C ALA A 14 5.42 1.90 -6.34
N ALA A 15 4.97 3.09 -5.94
CA ALA A 15 4.59 3.41 -4.57
C ALA A 15 3.38 2.57 -4.12
N PHE A 16 2.31 2.52 -4.91
CA PHE A 16 1.14 1.67 -4.64
C PHE A 16 1.53 0.20 -4.40
N SER A 17 2.40 -0.35 -5.26
CA SER A 17 2.91 -1.71 -5.09
C SER A 17 3.77 -1.87 -3.83
N GLY A 18 4.62 -0.87 -3.54
CA GLY A 18 5.47 -0.83 -2.34
C GLY A 18 4.65 -0.84 -1.06
N GLU A 19 3.68 0.06 -0.94
CA GLU A 19 2.81 0.16 0.24
C GLU A 19 1.91 -1.07 0.40
N SER A 20 1.42 -1.62 -0.72
CA SER A 20 0.68 -2.89 -0.70
C SER A 20 1.52 -4.05 -0.15
N GLN A 21 2.80 -4.13 -0.55
CA GLN A 21 3.72 -5.14 -0.03
C GLN A 21 4.08 -4.89 1.44
N ALA A 22 4.30 -3.61 1.82
CA ALA A 22 4.59 -3.23 3.19
C ALA A 22 3.44 -3.59 4.13
N ASN A 23 2.20 -3.27 3.78
CA ASN A 23 0.99 -3.67 4.49
C ASN A 23 0.98 -5.19 4.76
N ARG A 24 1.16 -6.01 3.73
CA ARG A 24 1.14 -7.48 3.87
C ARG A 24 2.24 -8.00 4.80
N ARG A 25 3.44 -7.42 4.73
CA ARG A 25 4.54 -7.78 5.64
C ARG A 25 4.24 -7.38 7.08
N TYR A 26 3.71 -6.18 7.31
CA TYR A 26 3.40 -5.72 8.67
C TYR A 26 2.26 -6.53 9.30
N LEU A 27 1.23 -6.92 8.55
CA LEU A 27 0.22 -7.86 9.06
C LEU A 27 0.82 -9.23 9.41
N TYR A 28 1.76 -9.73 8.60
CA TYR A 28 2.48 -10.97 8.92
C TYR A 28 3.33 -10.82 10.19
N PHE A 29 4.04 -9.72 10.36
CA PHE A 29 4.83 -9.46 11.57
C PHE A 29 3.97 -9.29 12.81
N ALA A 30 2.80 -8.66 12.68
CA ALA A 30 1.82 -8.60 13.77
C ALA A 30 1.39 -10.02 14.20
N SER A 31 1.03 -10.88 13.25
CA SER A 31 0.65 -12.27 13.54
C SER A 31 1.78 -13.06 14.22
N LYS A 32 3.03 -12.85 13.78
CA LYS A 32 4.21 -13.44 14.40
C LYS A 32 4.41 -12.94 15.84
N ALA A 33 4.26 -11.64 16.07
CA ALA A 33 4.35 -11.04 17.40
C ALA A 33 3.25 -11.54 18.35
N ASP A 34 2.02 -11.78 17.86
CA ASP A 34 0.96 -12.40 18.67
C ASP A 34 1.36 -13.80 19.15
N VAL A 35 1.88 -14.64 18.25
CA VAL A 35 2.30 -16.02 18.56
C VAL A 35 3.43 -16.04 19.59
N GLU A 36 4.32 -15.05 19.54
CA GLU A 36 5.46 -14.91 20.44
C GLU A 36 5.11 -14.18 21.75
N GLY A 37 3.89 -13.68 21.90
CA GLY A 37 3.39 -13.01 23.10
C GLY A 37 3.76 -11.53 23.21
N PHE A 38 4.23 -10.90 22.13
CA PHE A 38 4.60 -9.49 22.08
C PHE A 38 3.43 -8.60 21.64
N ASN A 39 2.41 -8.47 22.50
CA ASN A 39 1.15 -7.81 22.18
C ASN A 39 1.31 -6.34 21.74
N ASP A 40 2.17 -5.57 22.41
CA ASP A 40 2.40 -4.15 22.07
C ASP A 40 3.04 -4.01 20.68
N ALA A 41 4.02 -4.87 20.36
CA ALA A 41 4.64 -4.89 19.04
C ALA A 41 3.64 -5.29 17.96
N ALA A 42 2.77 -6.27 18.25
CA ALA A 42 1.71 -6.67 17.33
C ALA A 42 0.72 -5.52 17.07
N ALA A 43 0.36 -4.74 18.10
CA ALA A 43 -0.50 -3.57 17.95
C ALA A 43 0.15 -2.49 17.06
N VAL A 44 1.45 -2.20 17.27
CA VAL A 44 2.21 -1.26 16.44
C VAL A 44 2.23 -1.71 14.99
N PHE A 45 2.56 -2.98 14.72
CA PHE A 45 2.59 -3.50 13.34
C PHE A 45 1.23 -3.43 12.63
N ARG A 46 0.13 -3.71 13.33
CA ARG A 46 -1.22 -3.56 12.75
C ARG A 46 -1.53 -2.10 12.43
N SER A 47 -1.24 -1.19 13.37
CA SER A 47 -1.44 0.24 13.15
C SER A 47 -0.61 0.77 11.98
N THR A 48 0.65 0.32 11.84
CA THR A 48 1.48 0.66 10.67
C THR A 48 0.88 0.10 9.38
N ALA A 49 0.39 -1.14 9.39
CA ALA A 49 -0.26 -1.73 8.21
C ALA A 49 -1.52 -0.95 7.78
N GLU A 50 -2.31 -0.47 8.74
CA GLU A 50 -3.45 0.43 8.46
C GLU A 50 -2.98 1.74 7.82
N GLY A 51 -1.87 2.31 8.31
CA GLY A 51 -1.21 3.47 7.68
C GLY A 51 -0.86 3.21 6.21
N GLU A 52 -0.21 2.08 5.91
CA GLU A 52 0.15 1.73 4.52
C GLU A 52 -1.06 1.45 3.64
N THR A 53 -2.19 1.03 4.23
CA THR A 53 -3.46 0.94 3.48
C THR A 53 -3.90 2.32 3.04
N GLY A 54 -3.83 3.32 3.93
CA GLY A 54 -4.12 4.72 3.61
C GLY A 54 -3.20 5.27 2.52
N HIS A 55 -1.88 5.02 2.62
CA HIS A 55 -0.91 5.44 1.60
C HIS A 55 -1.20 4.79 0.23
N ALA A 56 -1.43 3.47 0.19
CA ALA A 56 -1.75 2.76 -1.03
C ALA A 56 -3.04 3.30 -1.67
N PHE A 57 -4.10 3.51 -0.89
CA PHE A 57 -5.35 4.05 -1.41
C PHE A 57 -5.18 5.47 -1.95
N GLY A 58 -4.43 6.33 -1.25
CA GLY A 58 -4.10 7.66 -1.75
C GLY A 58 -3.39 7.62 -3.10
N HIS A 59 -2.40 6.73 -3.29
CA HIS A 59 -1.76 6.54 -4.60
C HIS A 59 -2.73 6.02 -5.67
N LEU A 60 -3.64 5.11 -5.30
CA LEU A 60 -4.63 4.54 -6.20
C LEU A 60 -5.65 5.58 -6.66
N GLU A 61 -6.07 6.50 -5.78
CA GLU A 61 -6.97 7.61 -6.13
C GLU A 61 -6.38 8.50 -7.24
N PHE A 62 -5.09 8.82 -7.20
CA PHE A 62 -4.43 9.55 -8.29
C PHE A 62 -4.31 8.72 -9.57
N LEU A 63 -4.14 7.41 -9.46
CA LEU A 63 -4.05 6.51 -10.61
C LEU A 63 -5.42 6.26 -11.27
N ALA A 64 -6.54 6.45 -10.55
CA ALA A 64 -7.88 6.27 -11.09
C ALA A 64 -8.15 7.12 -12.35
N GLU A 65 -7.50 8.28 -12.49
CA GLU A 65 -7.57 9.12 -13.69
C GLU A 65 -7.03 8.44 -14.96
N VAL A 66 -6.13 7.46 -14.79
CA VAL A 66 -5.43 6.76 -15.87
C VAL A 66 -5.64 5.24 -15.85
N GLY A 67 -6.47 4.74 -14.94
CA GLY A 67 -6.84 3.33 -14.79
C GLY A 67 -6.08 2.58 -13.69
N ASP A 68 -6.63 1.41 -13.37
CA ASP A 68 -6.11 0.46 -12.41
C ASP A 68 -4.65 0.10 -12.73
N PRO A 69 -3.74 0.13 -11.74
CA PRO A 69 -2.32 -0.09 -11.99
C PRO A 69 -1.98 -1.52 -12.46
N ALA A 70 -2.84 -2.51 -12.19
CA ALA A 70 -2.60 -3.90 -12.56
C ALA A 70 -3.17 -4.28 -13.94
N THR A 71 -4.34 -3.71 -14.30
CA THR A 71 -5.10 -4.06 -15.50
C THR A 71 -5.10 -2.96 -16.56
N GLY A 72 -4.95 -1.71 -16.16
CA GLY A 72 -5.10 -0.53 -17.04
C GLY A 72 -6.56 -0.16 -17.34
N GLU A 73 -7.52 -0.91 -16.79
CA GLU A 73 -8.95 -0.63 -16.94
C GLU A 73 -9.40 0.45 -15.94
N PRO A 74 -10.53 1.15 -16.17
CA PRO A 74 -11.10 2.05 -15.17
C PRO A 74 -11.35 1.35 -13.81
N ILE A 75 -11.11 2.08 -12.71
CA ILE A 75 -11.34 1.63 -11.31
C ILE A 75 -12.81 1.82 -10.92
#